data_AF-A8XKJ6-F1
#
_entry.id   AF-A8XKJ6-F1
#
_cell.length_a   1.000
_cell.length_b   1.000
_cell.length_c   1.000
_cell.angle_alpha   90.00
_cell.angle_beta   90.00
_cell.angle_gamma   90.00
#
_symmetry.space_group_name_H-M   'P 1'
#
loop_
_entity.id
_entity.type
_entity.pdbx_description
1 polymer ?
#
loop_
_entity_poly.entity_id
_entity_poly.type
_entity_poly.pdbx_seq_one_letter_code
_entity_poly.pdbx_strand_id
1 'polypeptide(L)'
;MNRRQTTAQATTTAHLEAQKRAKFEQRKKETKQQAMRLAVAEKGEVVPTLSELPDQSLNSPSKFPSTAFYDTISTYPVGHGMNTSAYKAILLGAKPENQITCKCKHDCVTIPNCPCRRMAVWMNHGDCESLLVSGHEIDFSQGVHENKFYFSCSSGCKCTGCSLNSVLEAKKDHNEKVKVTRRRLDVGFGVEAKRHIEKGEFIATFVGTLCGPLTANGLKAETINVRYSYTATNKNSIKQVTKLLKSKEYVRYLREAYHSDIIIDPLERGNFTRFFNHSCQPNLTIVKVCAGGVSPLDLNMVFVANRAINQGEEMTFDYGPHYLMGQCLCEICKNKEDVDMATAENINGGSESENICPNTPNRLGKRPSGVKKPQIPKKSKKNGLMTLEELWDGQLPFSPANTSSILSSPVFTNTLIFVISTPQHPDSGISIIAIGLLNFYILFCTLLRNLSRVLPCPYSRTSLFPDTQSLTYHIIL
;
A
#
# COMPACT_ATOMS: atom_id res chain seq x y z
N MET A 1 9.85 -56.60 28.97
CA MET A 1 10.74 -55.40 28.99
C MET A 1 10.43 -54.41 27.87
N ASN A 2 10.14 -54.85 26.63
CA ASN A 2 9.93 -53.96 25.47
C ASN A 2 8.85 -52.88 25.64
N ARG A 3 7.69 -53.17 26.24
CA ARG A 3 6.63 -52.14 26.43
C ARG A 3 7.04 -50.99 27.36
N ARG A 4 7.85 -51.24 28.40
CA ARG A 4 8.29 -50.18 29.33
C ARG A 4 9.36 -49.28 28.70
N GLN A 5 10.24 -49.84 27.86
CA GLN A 5 11.24 -49.07 27.11
C GLN A 5 10.60 -48.17 26.04
N THR A 6 9.58 -48.66 25.31
CA THR A 6 8.85 -47.85 24.33
C THR A 6 8.08 -46.69 24.97
N THR A 7 7.47 -46.91 26.15
CA THR A 7 6.76 -45.82 26.87
C THR A 7 7.74 -44.79 27.42
N ALA A 8 8.88 -45.20 27.99
CA ALA A 8 9.91 -44.28 28.49
C ALA A 8 10.54 -43.43 27.36
N GLN A 9 10.81 -44.01 26.20
CA GLN A 9 11.31 -43.30 25.02
C GLN A 9 10.28 -42.32 24.44
N ALA A 10 9.00 -42.70 24.41
CA ALA A 10 7.91 -41.82 23.98
C ALA A 10 7.73 -40.63 24.94
N THR A 11 7.77 -40.85 26.25
CA THR A 11 7.70 -39.79 27.27
C THR A 11 8.90 -38.83 27.19
N THR A 12 10.10 -39.35 26.94
CA THR A 12 11.32 -38.53 26.79
C THR A 12 11.26 -37.65 25.53
N THR A 13 10.75 -38.19 24.42
CA THR A 13 10.56 -37.44 23.17
C THR A 13 9.51 -36.34 23.32
N ALA A 14 8.37 -36.65 23.95
CA ALA A 14 7.33 -35.67 24.25
C ALA A 14 7.84 -34.55 25.17
N HIS A 15 8.67 -34.88 26.17
CA HIS A 15 9.30 -33.89 27.04
C HIS A 15 10.25 -32.96 26.26
N LEU A 16 11.09 -33.51 25.37
CA LEU A 16 11.98 -32.71 24.53
C LEU A 16 11.21 -31.79 23.56
N GLU A 17 10.12 -32.27 22.98
CA GLU A 17 9.24 -31.44 22.15
C GLU A 17 8.57 -30.32 22.94
N ALA A 18 8.09 -30.61 24.15
CA ALA A 18 7.52 -29.61 25.04
C ALA A 18 8.56 -28.51 25.40
N GLN A 19 9.79 -28.90 25.70
CA GLN A 19 10.89 -27.96 25.94
C GLN A 19 11.21 -27.10 24.70
N LYS A 20 11.22 -27.69 23.50
CA LYS A 20 11.42 -26.95 22.25
C LYS A 20 10.29 -25.93 22.01
N ARG A 21 9.04 -26.32 22.24
CA ARG A 21 7.86 -25.44 22.14
C ARG A 21 7.94 -24.29 23.16
N ALA A 22 8.27 -24.57 24.41
CA ALA A 22 8.42 -23.55 25.45
C ALA A 22 9.51 -22.53 25.10
N LYS A 23 10.69 -22.99 24.66
CA LYS A 23 11.78 -22.11 24.20
C LYS A 23 11.37 -21.26 22.99
N PHE A 24 10.59 -21.82 22.07
CA PHE A 24 10.08 -21.09 20.90
C PHE A 24 9.10 -19.97 21.31
N GLU A 25 8.15 -20.26 22.19
CA GLU A 25 7.20 -19.26 22.71
C GLU A 25 7.89 -18.17 23.52
N GLN A 26 8.89 -18.53 24.34
CA GLN A 26 9.69 -17.55 25.07
C GLN A 26 10.39 -16.57 24.11
N ARG A 27 11.08 -17.09 23.07
CA ARG A 27 11.74 -16.24 22.06
C ARG A 27 10.77 -15.33 21.33
N LYS A 28 9.55 -15.81 21.05
CA LYS A 28 8.49 -15.01 20.42
C LYS A 28 8.05 -13.85 21.33
N LYS A 29 7.88 -14.11 22.62
CA LYS A 29 7.55 -13.09 23.64
C LYS A 29 8.67 -12.04 23.75
N GLU A 30 9.92 -12.48 23.80
CA GLU A 30 11.10 -11.59 23.87
C GLU A 30 11.21 -10.71 22.61
N THR A 31 11.05 -11.31 21.42
CA THR A 31 11.06 -10.60 20.12
C THR A 31 10.00 -9.48 20.12
N LYS A 32 8.78 -9.80 20.55
CA LYS A 32 7.69 -8.83 20.64
C LYS A 32 8.05 -7.69 21.60
N GLN A 33 8.50 -8.01 22.82
CA GLN A 33 8.88 -7.02 23.82
C GLN A 33 10.02 -6.11 23.36
N GLN A 34 10.99 -6.65 22.61
CA GLN A 34 12.07 -5.85 22.05
C GLN A 34 11.56 -4.88 20.97
N ALA A 35 10.66 -5.34 20.09
CA ALA A 35 10.08 -4.48 19.05
C ALA A 35 9.24 -3.34 19.66
N MET A 36 8.45 -3.64 20.69
CA MET A 36 7.67 -2.65 21.44
C MET A 36 8.57 -1.62 22.14
N ARG A 37 9.73 -2.03 22.68
CA ARG A 37 10.71 -1.13 23.30
C ARG A 37 11.44 -0.24 22.29
N LEU A 38 11.54 -0.67 21.04
CA LEU A 38 12.18 0.10 19.97
C LEU A 38 11.25 1.18 19.40
N ALA A 39 9.97 0.87 19.27
CA ALA A 39 8.96 1.77 18.74
C ALA A 39 8.26 2.53 19.87
N VAL A 40 8.98 3.46 20.49
CA VAL A 40 8.44 4.34 21.54
C VAL A 40 7.68 5.50 20.90
N ALA A 41 6.52 5.83 21.46
CA ALA A 41 5.77 7.00 21.06
C ALA A 41 6.51 8.28 21.47
N GLU A 42 6.76 9.15 20.50
CA GLU A 42 7.22 10.51 20.75
C GLU A 42 6.00 11.43 20.89
N LYS A 43 6.11 12.45 21.76
CA LYS A 43 5.06 13.44 21.96
C LYS A 43 4.85 14.23 20.65
N GLY A 44 3.59 14.37 20.24
CA GLY A 44 3.20 15.16 19.07
C GLY A 44 2.78 16.59 19.40
N GLU A 45 2.67 17.40 18.35
CA GLU A 45 2.07 18.74 18.41
C GLU A 45 0.56 18.62 18.67
N VAL A 46 0.06 19.31 19.70
CA VAL A 46 -1.36 19.30 20.05
C VAL A 46 -2.09 20.33 19.20
N VAL A 47 -3.07 19.89 18.40
CA VAL A 47 -4.02 20.76 17.70
C VAL A 47 -5.28 20.86 18.56
N PRO A 48 -5.67 22.06 19.06
CA PRO A 48 -6.85 22.22 19.89
C PRO A 48 -8.13 21.79 19.19
N THR A 49 -9.01 21.13 19.94
CA THR A 49 -10.36 20.76 19.50
C THR A 49 -11.37 21.79 20.01
N LEU A 50 -12.17 22.33 19.09
CA LEU A 50 -13.19 23.35 19.37
C LEU A 50 -14.57 22.81 19.02
N SER A 51 -15.60 23.26 19.73
CA SER A 51 -16.99 22.93 19.42
C SER A 51 -17.78 24.23 19.25
N GLU A 52 -18.46 24.33 18.12
CA GLU A 52 -19.21 25.50 17.65
C GLU A 52 -20.64 25.06 17.27
N LEU A 53 -21.26 24.21 18.11
CA LEU A 53 -22.64 23.75 17.92
C LEU A 53 -23.64 24.86 18.26
N PRO A 54 -24.83 24.88 17.61
CA PRO A 54 -25.89 25.84 17.93
C PRO A 54 -26.35 25.77 19.40
N ASP A 55 -26.43 24.54 19.94
CA ASP A 55 -26.64 24.34 21.38
C ASP A 55 -25.32 24.57 22.13
N GLN A 56 -25.19 25.77 22.70
CA GLN A 56 -24.01 26.19 23.45
C GLN A 56 -23.72 25.28 24.66
N SER A 57 -24.72 24.59 25.22
CA SER A 57 -24.53 23.71 26.36
C SER A 57 -23.65 22.49 26.03
N LEU A 58 -23.54 22.15 24.74
CA LEU A 58 -22.74 21.03 24.24
C LEU A 58 -21.29 21.41 23.88
N ASN A 59 -20.94 22.70 23.92
CA ASN A 59 -19.63 23.19 23.48
C ASN A 59 -18.53 23.11 24.54
N SER A 60 -18.88 22.79 25.79
CA SER A 60 -17.88 22.57 26.85
C SER A 60 -17.12 21.26 26.64
N PRO A 61 -15.79 21.20 26.87
CA PRO A 61 -15.02 19.96 26.78
C PRO A 61 -15.57 18.81 27.63
N SER A 62 -16.25 19.09 28.74
CA SER A 62 -16.89 18.05 29.58
C SER A 62 -18.07 17.34 28.90
N LYS A 63 -18.56 17.89 27.78
CA LYS A 63 -19.62 17.32 26.94
C LYS A 63 -19.09 16.69 25.65
N PHE A 64 -17.78 16.72 25.44
CA PHE A 64 -17.19 16.07 24.27
C PHE A 64 -17.30 14.55 24.42
N PRO A 65 -17.48 13.81 23.32
CA PRO A 65 -17.40 12.35 23.35
C PRO A 65 -16.02 11.92 23.87
N SER A 66 -15.95 10.80 24.58
CA SER A 66 -14.67 10.27 25.11
C SER A 66 -13.62 10.06 24.01
N THR A 67 -14.06 9.74 22.79
CA THR A 67 -13.20 9.59 21.62
C THR A 67 -12.56 10.89 21.14
N ALA A 68 -12.91 12.05 21.70
CA ALA A 68 -12.23 13.33 21.43
C ALA A 68 -10.89 13.45 22.18
N PHE A 69 -10.68 12.61 23.21
CA PHE A 69 -9.47 12.62 24.05
C PHE A 69 -8.57 11.43 23.70
N TYR A 70 -7.29 11.70 23.51
CA TYR A 70 -6.26 10.72 23.14
C TYR A 70 -4.87 11.30 23.43
N ASP A 71 -3.87 10.43 23.58
CA ASP A 71 -2.48 10.88 23.72
C ASP A 71 -1.95 11.31 22.34
N THR A 72 -1.51 12.57 22.25
CA THR A 72 -0.99 13.12 21.00
C THR A 72 0.45 12.67 20.75
N ILE A 73 0.68 11.99 19.62
CA ILE A 73 1.96 11.37 19.26
C ILE A 73 2.39 11.71 17.82
N SER A 74 3.69 11.63 17.53
CA SER A 74 4.28 11.94 16.21
C SER A 74 5.04 10.77 15.56
N THR A 75 5.09 9.63 16.22
CA THR A 75 5.69 8.37 15.76
C THR A 75 4.76 7.21 16.04
N TYR A 76 5.01 6.06 15.41
CA TYR A 76 4.18 4.87 15.53
C TYR A 76 4.62 3.96 16.68
N PRO A 77 3.94 3.93 17.85
CA PRO A 77 4.19 2.89 18.82
C PRO A 77 3.75 1.53 18.30
N VAL A 78 4.43 0.48 18.70
CA VAL A 78 4.07 -0.91 18.34
C VAL A 78 3.18 -1.53 19.39
N GLY A 79 2.00 -1.97 18.96
CA GLY A 79 0.98 -2.62 19.78
C GLY A 79 0.98 -4.15 19.69
N HIS A 80 -0.19 -4.73 19.94
CA HIS A 80 -0.41 -6.17 19.97
C HIS A 80 -0.97 -6.69 18.62
N GLY A 81 -1.12 -8.01 18.49
CA GLY A 81 -1.83 -8.62 17.36
C GLY A 81 -1.02 -8.80 16.07
N MET A 82 0.08 -8.09 15.86
CA MET A 82 0.93 -8.31 14.68
C MET A 82 1.54 -9.73 14.67
N ASN A 83 1.83 -10.25 13.49
CA ASN A 83 2.51 -11.53 13.36
C ASN A 83 4.00 -11.43 13.78
N THR A 84 4.62 -12.57 14.09
CA THR A 84 6.03 -12.63 14.52
C THR A 84 6.98 -12.00 13.49
N SER A 85 6.66 -12.14 12.20
CA SER A 85 7.51 -11.64 11.10
C SER A 85 7.50 -10.13 10.98
N ALA A 86 6.39 -9.46 11.30
CA ALA A 86 6.31 -8.00 11.40
C ALA A 86 7.20 -7.48 12.54
N TYR A 87 7.13 -8.07 13.75
CA TYR A 87 8.04 -7.69 14.84
C TYR A 87 9.51 -7.89 14.46
N LYS A 88 9.85 -9.02 13.81
CA LYS A 88 11.22 -9.28 13.34
C LYS A 88 11.66 -8.30 12.25
N ALA A 89 10.77 -7.94 11.33
CA ALA A 89 11.06 -6.95 10.29
C ALA A 89 11.34 -5.58 10.89
N ILE A 90 10.63 -5.18 11.95
CA ILE A 90 10.90 -3.93 12.69
C ILE A 90 12.29 -3.99 13.34
N LEU A 91 12.60 -5.06 14.07
CA LEU A 91 13.90 -5.21 14.73
C LEU A 91 15.08 -5.24 13.76
N LEU A 92 14.93 -5.95 12.64
CA LEU A 92 15.97 -6.01 11.61
C LEU A 92 16.08 -4.69 10.85
N GLY A 93 14.96 -4.04 10.55
CA GLY A 93 14.92 -2.76 9.86
C GLY A 93 15.63 -1.65 10.62
N ALA A 94 15.52 -1.65 11.95
CA ALA A 94 16.20 -0.68 12.80
C ALA A 94 17.73 -0.82 12.86
N LYS A 95 18.30 -1.94 12.36
CA LYS A 95 19.75 -2.11 12.33
C LYS A 95 20.38 -1.14 11.31
N PRO A 96 21.53 -0.52 11.61
CA PRO A 96 22.16 0.48 10.73
C PRO A 96 22.39 0.00 9.29
N GLU A 97 22.71 -1.28 9.08
CA GLU A 97 22.95 -1.86 7.76
C GLU A 97 21.68 -1.98 6.88
N ASN A 98 20.49 -1.90 7.49
CA ASN A 98 19.20 -1.95 6.81
C ASN A 98 18.54 -0.56 6.69
N GLN A 99 19.12 0.47 7.30
CA GLN A 99 18.70 1.85 7.17
C GLN A 99 19.21 2.44 5.84
N ILE A 100 18.38 3.30 5.25
CA ILE A 100 18.60 3.96 3.96
C ILE A 100 18.63 5.47 4.22
N THR A 101 19.79 5.97 4.63
CA THR A 101 20.03 7.39 4.90
C THR A 101 21.16 7.92 4.02
N CYS A 102 21.14 9.22 3.72
CA CYS A 102 22.15 9.86 2.90
C CYS A 102 23.12 10.72 3.72
N LYS A 103 24.30 10.95 3.14
CA LYS A 103 25.31 11.93 3.62
C LYS A 103 25.40 13.17 2.72
N CYS A 104 24.39 13.37 1.86
CA CYS A 104 24.32 14.52 0.95
C CYS A 104 24.32 15.83 1.74
N LYS A 105 24.82 16.92 1.14
CA LYS A 105 24.79 18.27 1.73
C LYS A 105 23.82 19.23 1.02
N HIS A 106 23.13 18.73 0.01
CA HIS A 106 22.20 19.46 -0.85
C HIS A 106 20.98 18.58 -1.11
N ASP A 107 20.07 19.07 -1.95
CA ASP A 107 18.86 18.36 -2.32
C ASP A 107 19.17 16.99 -2.96
N CYS A 108 18.68 15.92 -2.32
CA CYS A 108 18.91 14.55 -2.74
C CYS A 108 18.35 14.25 -4.12
N VAL A 109 17.29 14.94 -4.55
CA VAL A 109 16.67 14.73 -5.88
C VAL A 109 17.66 15.02 -7.00
N THR A 110 18.58 15.95 -6.78
CA THR A 110 19.61 16.36 -7.76
C THR A 110 20.84 15.45 -7.80
N ILE A 111 21.00 14.53 -6.84
CA ILE A 111 22.22 13.74 -6.65
C ILE A 111 21.98 12.29 -7.09
N PRO A 112 22.44 11.85 -8.28
CA PRO A 112 22.07 10.55 -8.84
C PRO A 112 22.42 9.35 -7.97
N ASN A 113 23.56 9.41 -7.28
CA ASN A 113 24.08 8.34 -6.44
C ASN A 113 23.57 8.39 -4.99
N CYS A 114 22.74 9.36 -4.62
CA CYS A 114 22.15 9.43 -3.30
C CYS A 114 21.32 8.15 -3.02
N PRO A 115 21.54 7.43 -1.90
CA PRO A 115 20.78 6.22 -1.59
C PRO A 115 19.27 6.49 -1.47
N CYS A 116 18.87 7.64 -0.94
CA CYS A 116 17.46 8.03 -0.83
C CYS A 116 16.84 8.25 -2.21
N ARG A 117 17.52 8.99 -3.10
CA ARG A 117 17.06 9.20 -4.49
C ARG A 117 16.97 7.88 -5.24
N ARG A 118 17.99 7.03 -5.15
CA ARG A 118 18.00 5.72 -5.81
C ARG A 118 16.84 4.85 -5.36
N MET A 119 16.52 4.86 -4.06
CA MET A 119 15.36 4.14 -3.54
C MET A 119 14.05 4.75 -4.05
N ALA A 120 13.91 6.09 -4.03
CA ALA A 120 12.72 6.78 -4.51
C ALA A 120 12.43 6.50 -5.99
N VAL A 121 13.44 6.66 -6.85
CA VAL A 121 13.35 6.35 -8.29
C VAL A 121 13.02 4.87 -8.51
N TRP A 122 13.63 3.99 -7.72
CA TRP A 122 13.39 2.55 -7.83
C TRP A 122 11.96 2.15 -7.44
N MET A 123 11.43 2.71 -6.34
CA MET A 123 10.03 2.52 -5.94
C MET A 123 9.05 3.15 -6.94
N ASN A 124 9.51 4.12 -7.73
CA ASN A 124 8.78 4.73 -8.83
C ASN A 124 9.08 4.08 -10.19
N HIS A 125 9.44 2.80 -10.24
CA HIS A 125 9.67 2.05 -11.49
C HIS A 125 10.76 2.62 -12.43
N GLY A 126 11.68 3.43 -11.89
CA GLY A 126 12.72 4.10 -12.67
C GLY A 126 12.33 5.51 -13.13
N ASP A 127 11.08 5.92 -12.94
CA ASP A 127 10.64 7.28 -13.24
C ASP A 127 11.18 8.26 -12.17
N CYS A 128 11.81 9.33 -12.64
CA CYS A 128 12.43 10.36 -11.83
C CYS A 128 11.69 11.70 -11.86
N GLU A 129 10.65 11.81 -12.69
CA GLU A 129 9.82 13.00 -12.81
C GLU A 129 8.66 12.96 -11.80
N SER A 130 8.06 11.79 -11.59
CA SER A 130 6.93 11.61 -10.65
C SER A 130 7.36 11.26 -9.21
N LEU A 131 8.49 11.79 -8.74
CA LEU A 131 8.92 11.61 -7.35
C LEU A 131 8.06 12.44 -6.40
N LEU A 132 7.83 11.92 -5.20
CA LEU A 132 7.09 12.62 -4.16
C LEU A 132 7.98 13.65 -3.46
N VAL A 133 8.01 14.87 -3.99
CA VAL A 133 8.90 15.96 -3.55
C VAL A 133 8.11 17.20 -3.16
N SER A 134 8.64 17.98 -2.21
CA SER A 134 8.01 19.22 -1.77
C SER A 134 8.03 20.30 -2.86
N GLY A 135 6.90 21.01 -3.02
CA GLY A 135 6.76 22.11 -3.98
C GLY A 135 6.50 21.68 -5.43
N HIS A 136 6.24 20.39 -5.69
CA HIS A 136 5.86 19.90 -7.01
C HIS A 136 4.44 19.34 -7.02
N GLU A 137 3.71 19.63 -8.10
CA GLU A 137 2.40 19.03 -8.30
C GLU A 137 2.51 17.52 -8.49
N ILE A 138 1.67 16.80 -7.76
CA ILE A 138 1.51 15.36 -7.94
C ILE A 138 0.27 15.15 -8.79
N ASP A 139 0.42 14.44 -9.90
CA ASP A 139 -0.71 14.05 -10.71
C ASP A 139 -1.45 12.88 -10.06
N PHE A 140 -2.56 13.21 -9.39
CA PHE A 140 -3.47 12.24 -8.79
C PHE A 140 -4.48 11.65 -9.79
N SER A 141 -4.50 12.11 -11.06
CA SER A 141 -5.49 11.70 -12.07
C SER A 141 -5.32 10.25 -12.55
N GLN A 142 -4.11 9.69 -12.42
CA GLN A 142 -3.84 8.29 -12.81
C GLN A 142 -4.26 7.24 -11.77
N GLY A 143 -4.95 7.65 -10.71
CA GLY A 143 -5.95 6.83 -10.04
C GLY A 143 -5.54 5.43 -9.60
N VAL A 144 -4.36 5.20 -9.00
CA VAL A 144 -4.12 4.10 -8.02
C VAL A 144 -2.89 4.42 -7.14
N HIS A 145 -2.98 5.39 -6.22
CA HIS A 145 -1.91 5.57 -5.23
C HIS A 145 -1.97 4.56 -4.08
N GLU A 146 -3.10 3.87 -3.89
CA GLU A 146 -3.30 2.93 -2.77
C GLU A 146 -2.26 1.79 -2.74
N ASN A 147 -1.74 1.39 -3.89
CA ASN A 147 -0.80 0.29 -4.03
C ASN A 147 0.64 0.72 -4.31
N LYS A 148 0.91 2.03 -4.44
CA LYS A 148 2.22 2.59 -4.72
C LYS A 148 2.93 3.01 -3.44
N PHE A 149 4.21 2.70 -3.34
CA PHE A 149 5.07 3.17 -2.26
C PHE A 149 5.99 4.27 -2.78
N TYR A 150 6.16 5.31 -1.98
CA TYR A 150 7.15 6.35 -2.19
C TYR A 150 8.27 6.22 -1.16
N PHE A 151 9.38 6.91 -1.41
CA PHE A 151 10.48 6.99 -0.47
C PHE A 151 10.85 8.44 -0.19
N SER A 152 11.08 8.77 1.08
CA SER A 152 11.49 10.10 1.55
C SER A 152 12.80 10.00 2.33
N CYS A 153 13.60 11.06 2.34
CA CYS A 153 14.61 11.24 3.37
C CYS A 153 13.93 11.30 4.75
N SER A 154 14.67 10.84 5.76
CA SER A 154 14.29 10.90 7.17
C SER A 154 15.23 11.81 7.96
N SER A 155 14.93 11.99 9.25
CA SER A 155 15.79 12.71 10.20
C SER A 155 17.19 12.09 10.36
N GLY A 156 17.38 10.83 9.96
CA GLY A 156 18.70 10.18 9.93
C GLY A 156 19.60 10.64 8.78
N CYS A 157 19.07 11.38 7.80
CA CYS A 157 19.84 11.94 6.68
C CYS A 157 20.62 13.20 7.08
N LYS A 158 21.70 13.50 6.37
CA LYS A 158 22.50 14.73 6.56
C LYS A 158 22.24 15.83 5.54
N CYS A 159 21.32 15.59 4.60
CA CYS A 159 20.92 16.58 3.60
C CYS A 159 20.23 17.78 4.24
N THR A 160 20.49 18.96 3.68
CA THR A 160 19.85 20.23 4.04
C THR A 160 19.09 20.76 2.82
N GLY A 161 17.96 21.43 3.06
CA GLY A 161 17.10 21.96 1.97
C GLY A 161 16.65 20.89 0.97
N CYS A 162 16.42 19.66 1.43
CA CYS A 162 16.09 18.52 0.59
C CYS A 162 14.60 18.51 0.25
N SER A 163 14.23 18.45 -1.03
CA SER A 163 12.83 18.38 -1.45
C SER A 163 12.25 16.95 -1.33
N LEU A 164 13.11 15.93 -1.25
CA LEU A 164 12.72 14.55 -0.96
C LEU A 164 12.47 14.34 0.55
N ASN A 165 11.53 15.07 1.13
CA ASN A 165 11.33 15.20 2.58
C ASN A 165 9.85 15.13 3.01
N SER A 166 8.98 14.53 2.20
CA SER A 166 7.52 14.53 2.40
C SER A 166 7.07 14.15 3.82
N VAL A 167 7.70 13.13 4.43
CA VAL A 167 7.37 12.73 5.83
C VAL A 167 7.80 13.77 6.85
N LEU A 168 8.91 14.48 6.62
CA LEU A 168 9.37 15.53 7.52
C LEU A 168 8.50 16.78 7.42
N GLU A 169 8.08 17.16 6.21
CA GLU A 169 7.17 18.30 6.00
C GLU A 169 5.77 18.02 6.55
N ALA A 170 5.28 16.79 6.43
CA ALA A 170 4.02 16.36 7.04
C ALA A 170 4.03 16.38 8.58
N LYS A 171 5.20 16.55 9.23
CA LYS A 171 5.30 16.63 10.70
C LYS A 171 5.36 18.06 11.24
N LYS A 172 5.29 19.08 10.38
CA LYS A 172 5.49 20.48 10.76
C LYS A 172 4.21 21.30 10.65
N ASP A 173 4.18 22.34 11.48
CA ASP A 173 3.28 23.50 11.41
C ASP A 173 1.80 23.11 11.45
N HIS A 174 1.42 22.09 12.25
CA HIS A 174 0.04 21.61 12.29
C HIS A 174 -0.91 22.69 12.79
N ASN A 175 -0.53 23.45 13.83
CA ASN A 175 -1.34 24.57 14.34
C ASN A 175 -1.44 25.75 13.38
N GLU A 176 -0.59 25.84 12.36
CA GLU A 176 -0.69 26.88 11.33
C GLU A 176 -1.56 26.42 10.15
N LYS A 177 -1.54 25.12 9.84
CA LYS A 177 -2.28 24.52 8.73
C LYS A 177 -3.75 24.22 9.07
N VAL A 178 -4.03 23.73 10.27
CA VAL A 178 -5.31 23.10 10.59
C VAL A 178 -5.92 23.54 11.92
N LYS A 179 -7.24 23.45 12.02
CA LYS A 179 -8.01 23.48 13.28
C LYS A 179 -9.01 22.33 13.29
N VAL A 180 -9.27 21.79 14.48
CA VAL A 180 -10.28 20.74 14.66
C VAL A 180 -11.54 21.37 15.24
N THR A 181 -12.67 21.22 14.54
CA THR A 181 -13.94 21.86 14.89
C THR A 181 -15.08 20.85 14.90
N ARG A 182 -16.03 20.99 15.83
CA ARG A 182 -17.29 20.27 15.84
C ARG A 182 -18.43 21.26 15.63
N ARG A 183 -18.95 21.32 14.42
CA ARG A 183 -20.10 22.17 14.05
C ARG A 183 -21.41 21.41 13.91
N ARG A 184 -21.32 20.08 13.84
CA ARG A 184 -22.45 19.20 13.55
C ARG A 184 -22.41 17.95 14.44
N LEU A 185 -23.58 17.56 14.97
CA LEU A 185 -23.69 16.37 15.81
C LEU A 185 -23.67 15.07 15.01
N ASP A 186 -24.17 15.09 13.77
CA ASP A 186 -24.33 13.91 12.92
C ASP A 186 -22.99 13.39 12.34
N VAL A 187 -22.03 14.29 12.09
CA VAL A 187 -20.67 13.95 11.62
C VAL A 187 -19.59 14.10 12.70
N GLY A 188 -19.84 14.88 13.75
CA GLY A 188 -18.90 15.05 14.86
C GLY A 188 -17.81 16.09 14.57
N PHE A 189 -16.57 15.77 14.96
CA PHE A 189 -15.42 16.65 14.72
C PHE A 189 -14.94 16.48 13.27
N GLY A 190 -14.57 17.59 12.65
CA GLY A 190 -13.88 17.67 11.36
C GLY A 190 -12.60 18.49 11.49
N VAL A 191 -11.83 18.54 10.41
CA VAL A 191 -10.61 19.35 10.32
C VAL A 191 -10.80 20.39 9.25
N GLU A 192 -10.56 21.66 9.58
CA GLU A 192 -10.64 22.77 8.63
C GLU A 192 -9.26 23.38 8.38
N ALA A 193 -9.05 23.90 7.18
CA ALA A 193 -7.85 24.67 6.86
C ALA A 193 -7.84 26.01 7.61
N LYS A 194 -6.72 26.33 8.29
CA LYS A 194 -6.52 27.64 8.94
C LYS A 194 -5.99 28.71 8.00
N ARG A 195 -5.42 28.29 6.87
CA ARG A 195 -4.95 29.16 5.78
C ARG A 195 -5.24 28.50 4.44
N HIS A 196 -4.97 29.22 3.36
CA HIS A 196 -4.93 28.61 2.03
C HIS A 196 -3.84 27.54 1.99
N ILE A 197 -4.18 26.38 1.41
CA ILE A 197 -3.30 25.23 1.23
C ILE A 197 -3.16 24.99 -0.26
N GLU A 198 -1.91 24.95 -0.72
CA GLU A 198 -1.62 24.70 -2.14
C GLU A 198 -1.83 23.24 -2.51
N LYS A 199 -2.18 22.98 -3.77
CA LYS A 199 -2.19 21.62 -4.32
C LYS A 199 -0.80 20.98 -4.18
N GLY A 200 -0.73 19.75 -3.72
CA GLY A 200 0.51 19.01 -3.49
C GLY A 200 1.14 19.25 -2.10
N GLU A 201 0.58 20.15 -1.28
CA GLU A 201 1.11 20.40 0.06
C GLU A 201 0.93 19.20 0.99
N PHE A 202 1.98 18.86 1.76
CA PHE A 202 1.95 17.81 2.78
C PHE A 202 1.29 18.31 4.06
N ILE A 203 0.18 17.67 4.44
CA ILE A 203 -0.66 18.12 5.55
C ILE A 203 -0.20 17.48 6.85
N ALA A 204 -0.32 16.16 6.94
CA ALA A 204 0.00 15.41 8.14
C ALA A 204 0.22 13.93 7.85
N THR A 205 0.95 13.27 8.73
CA THR A 205 1.03 11.81 8.77
C THR A 205 -0.12 11.25 9.61
N PHE A 206 -0.81 10.22 9.12
CA PHE A 206 -1.78 9.46 9.91
C PHE A 206 -1.05 8.60 10.94
N VAL A 207 -1.11 8.99 12.21
CA VAL A 207 -0.36 8.35 13.29
C VAL A 207 -1.29 7.65 14.25
N GLY A 208 -0.87 6.45 14.68
CA GLY A 208 -1.55 5.64 15.68
C GLY A 208 -0.68 4.47 16.12
N THR A 209 -1.21 3.60 16.96
CA THR A 209 -0.53 2.37 17.37
C THR A 209 -0.56 1.34 16.23
N LEU A 210 0.59 0.78 15.86
CA LEU A 210 0.69 -0.30 14.87
C LEU A 210 0.28 -1.64 15.48
N CYS A 211 -0.80 -2.22 14.97
CA CYS A 211 -1.41 -3.45 15.47
C CYS A 211 -1.60 -4.47 14.33
N GLY A 212 -1.86 -5.73 14.68
CA GLY A 212 -2.33 -6.72 13.70
C GLY A 212 -3.81 -6.54 13.37
N PRO A 213 -4.45 -7.52 12.69
CA PRO A 213 -5.84 -7.39 12.24
C PRO A 213 -6.86 -7.36 13.37
N LEU A 214 -6.44 -7.50 14.64
CA LEU A 214 -7.29 -7.34 15.80
C LEU A 214 -6.93 -6.02 16.47
N THR A 215 -7.94 -5.19 16.72
CA THR A 215 -7.82 -3.97 17.53
C THR A 215 -7.46 -4.27 18.98
N ALA A 216 -7.15 -3.23 19.76
CA ALA A 216 -6.92 -3.34 21.20
C ALA A 216 -8.03 -4.09 21.96
N ASN A 217 -9.28 -4.03 21.46
CA ASN A 217 -10.45 -4.69 22.04
C ASN A 217 -10.69 -6.13 21.54
N GLY A 218 -9.73 -6.71 20.80
CA GLY A 218 -9.80 -8.10 20.31
C GLY A 218 -10.72 -8.30 19.11
N LEU A 219 -11.12 -7.20 18.46
CA LEU A 219 -12.10 -7.22 17.39
C LEU A 219 -11.40 -7.15 16.03
N LYS A 220 -11.81 -8.03 15.12
CA LYS A 220 -11.33 -8.08 13.74
C LYS A 220 -11.56 -6.73 13.04
N ALA A 221 -10.51 -6.18 12.45
CA ALA A 221 -10.53 -4.96 11.65
C ALA A 221 -11.53 -5.04 10.49
N GLU A 222 -11.79 -6.25 9.99
CA GLU A 222 -12.80 -6.56 8.96
C GLU A 222 -14.24 -6.67 9.49
N THR A 223 -14.44 -6.91 10.79
CA THR A 223 -15.77 -7.16 11.39
C THR A 223 -16.29 -5.95 12.17
N ILE A 224 -15.42 -4.97 12.41
CA ILE A 224 -15.73 -3.75 13.13
C ILE A 224 -15.20 -2.61 12.28
N ASN A 225 -16.08 -1.76 11.78
CA ASN A 225 -16.29 -0.42 12.28
C ASN A 225 -15.21 0.19 13.23
N VAL A 226 -13.91 -0.04 13.00
CA VAL A 226 -12.86 0.64 13.76
C VAL A 226 -12.87 2.03 13.17
N ARG A 227 -13.67 2.91 13.77
CA ARG A 227 -14.10 4.22 13.22
C ARG A 227 -12.94 5.16 12.81
N TYR A 228 -11.69 4.74 12.99
CA TYR A 228 -10.48 5.50 12.70
C TYR A 228 -9.28 4.61 12.31
N SER A 229 -9.41 3.32 12.00
CA SER A 229 -8.22 2.53 11.60
C SER A 229 -7.97 2.57 10.09
N TYR A 230 -6.69 2.47 9.71
CA TYR A 230 -6.28 2.41 8.31
C TYR A 230 -5.31 1.26 8.09
N THR A 231 -5.51 0.51 6.99
CA THR A 231 -4.64 -0.60 6.61
C THR A 231 -3.34 -0.07 5.99
N ALA A 232 -2.22 -0.29 6.67
CA ALA A 232 -0.91 0.16 6.19
C ALA A 232 -0.41 -0.68 5.00
N THR A 233 -0.74 -1.97 4.96
CA THR A 233 -0.23 -2.94 3.97
C THR A 233 -1.36 -3.67 3.23
N ASN A 234 -1.30 -3.74 1.89
CA ASN A 234 -2.18 -4.61 1.09
C ASN A 234 -1.34 -5.69 0.38
N LYS A 235 -1.93 -6.86 0.14
CA LYS A 235 -1.31 -8.00 -0.55
C LYS A 235 -0.93 -7.57 -1.97
N ASN A 236 0.34 -7.78 -2.34
CA ASN A 236 0.95 -7.72 -3.69
C ASN A 236 1.93 -6.58 -4.05
N SER A 237 2.34 -5.68 -3.15
CA SER A 237 3.12 -4.49 -3.58
C SER A 237 4.56 -4.34 -3.03
N ILE A 238 5.28 -5.41 -2.67
CA ILE A 238 6.64 -5.27 -2.08
C ILE A 238 7.82 -5.79 -2.91
N LYS A 239 7.60 -6.42 -4.08
CA LYS A 239 8.71 -6.93 -4.90
C LYS A 239 9.74 -5.83 -5.21
N GLN A 240 9.27 -4.61 -5.46
CA GLN A 240 10.10 -3.45 -5.77
C GLN A 240 10.95 -3.04 -4.57
N VAL A 241 10.35 -2.84 -3.40
CA VAL A 241 11.03 -2.42 -2.16
C VAL A 241 12.19 -3.34 -1.77
N THR A 242 12.07 -4.66 -1.98
CA THR A 242 13.04 -5.63 -1.43
C THR A 242 14.32 -5.83 -2.25
N LYS A 243 14.37 -5.44 -3.53
CA LYS A 243 15.48 -5.82 -4.44
C LYS A 243 16.79 -5.08 -4.14
N LEU A 244 16.72 -3.88 -3.56
CA LEU A 244 17.89 -3.09 -3.19
C LEU A 244 18.42 -3.43 -1.78
N LEU A 245 17.71 -4.26 -1.03
CA LEU A 245 18.11 -4.64 0.33
C LEU A 245 19.13 -5.78 0.29
N LYS A 246 20.19 -5.65 1.09
CA LYS A 246 21.30 -6.62 1.14
C LYS A 246 20.97 -7.83 2.03
N SER A 247 20.27 -7.62 3.14
CA SER A 247 20.00 -8.67 4.12
C SER A 247 18.88 -9.60 3.64
N LYS A 248 19.26 -10.83 3.25
CA LYS A 248 18.31 -11.89 2.84
C LYS A 248 17.33 -12.24 3.97
N GLU A 249 17.80 -12.26 5.21
CA GLU A 249 16.96 -12.53 6.38
C GLU A 249 15.91 -11.43 6.55
N TYR A 250 16.32 -10.16 6.48
CA TYR A 250 15.40 -9.03 6.59
C TYR A 250 14.37 -9.07 5.48
N VAL A 251 14.80 -9.27 4.22
CA VAL A 251 13.91 -9.39 3.06
C VAL A 251 12.85 -10.47 3.25
N ARG A 252 13.21 -11.63 3.85
CA ARG A 252 12.25 -12.71 4.13
C ARG A 252 11.14 -12.25 5.08
N TYR A 253 11.50 -11.71 6.24
CA TYR A 253 10.51 -11.27 7.23
C TYR A 253 9.72 -10.05 6.76
N LEU A 254 10.37 -9.15 6.03
CA LEU A 254 9.75 -7.97 5.45
C LEU A 254 8.64 -8.36 4.47
N ARG A 255 8.91 -9.32 3.57
CA ARG A 255 7.88 -9.82 2.65
C ARG A 255 6.69 -10.38 3.41
N GLU A 256 6.91 -11.20 4.42
CA GLU A 256 5.81 -11.78 5.20
C GLU A 256 5.02 -10.72 5.98
N ALA A 257 5.71 -9.70 6.54
CA ALA A 257 5.07 -8.58 7.22
C ALA A 257 4.11 -7.81 6.29
N TYR A 258 4.53 -7.54 5.05
CA TYR A 258 3.70 -6.81 4.09
C TYR A 258 2.60 -7.66 3.42
N HIS A 259 2.67 -8.99 3.54
CA HIS A 259 1.54 -9.87 3.19
C HIS A 259 0.57 -10.07 4.35
N SER A 260 0.89 -9.54 5.54
CA SER A 260 0.00 -9.55 6.69
C SER A 260 -0.74 -8.24 6.84
N ASP A 261 -1.88 -8.32 7.52
CA ASP A 261 -2.69 -7.15 7.84
C ASP A 261 -2.05 -6.39 9.01
N ILE A 262 -1.49 -5.22 8.71
CA ILE A 262 -0.99 -4.27 9.70
C ILE A 262 -1.91 -3.05 9.65
N ILE A 263 -2.46 -2.67 10.79
CA ILE A 263 -3.37 -1.54 10.94
C ILE A 263 -2.73 -0.45 11.79
N ILE A 264 -3.12 0.79 11.54
CA ILE A 264 -2.85 1.93 12.40
C ILE A 264 -4.11 2.19 13.23
N ASP A 265 -4.01 2.11 14.56
CA ASP A 265 -5.10 2.37 15.51
C ASP A 265 -4.85 3.67 16.29
N PRO A 266 -5.54 4.79 15.95
CA PRO A 266 -5.35 6.09 16.59
C PRO A 266 -6.33 6.33 17.75
N LEU A 267 -6.99 5.29 18.30
CA LEU A 267 -8.04 5.47 19.30
C LEU A 267 -7.50 6.03 20.62
N GLU A 268 -6.49 5.38 21.18
CA GLU A 268 -5.87 5.78 22.46
C GLU A 268 -4.69 6.75 22.26
N ARG A 269 -3.91 6.51 21.20
CA ARG A 269 -2.70 7.27 20.88
C ARG A 269 -2.70 7.57 19.39
N GLY A 270 -2.68 8.83 19.02
CA GLY A 270 -2.69 9.27 17.63
C GLY A 270 -2.44 10.77 17.52
N ASN A 271 -2.87 11.39 16.42
CA ASN A 271 -2.89 12.85 16.27
C ASN A 271 -4.23 13.29 15.69
N PHE A 272 -4.35 14.58 15.38
CA PHE A 272 -5.61 15.17 14.89
C PHE A 272 -6.14 14.57 13.59
N THR A 273 -5.30 13.86 12.81
CA THR A 273 -5.71 13.32 11.49
C THR A 273 -6.82 12.29 11.58
N ARG A 274 -7.04 11.71 12.76
CA ARG A 274 -8.22 10.86 13.04
C ARG A 274 -9.56 11.59 12.91
N PHE A 275 -9.55 12.92 12.85
CA PHE A 275 -10.75 13.75 12.65
C PHE A 275 -10.96 14.17 11.19
N PHE A 276 -10.09 13.79 10.24
CA PHE A 276 -10.38 14.03 8.83
C PHE A 276 -11.60 13.21 8.42
N ASN A 277 -12.65 13.87 7.94
CA ASN A 277 -13.90 13.24 7.57
C ASN A 277 -13.87 12.66 6.15
N HIS A 278 -14.88 11.84 5.85
CA HIS A 278 -15.11 11.33 4.52
C HIS A 278 -15.78 12.36 3.61
N SER A 279 -15.36 12.39 2.35
CA SER A 279 -16.13 12.98 1.25
C SER A 279 -16.06 12.10 0.01
N CYS A 280 -17.15 12.02 -0.75
CA CYS A 280 -17.16 11.39 -2.07
C CYS A 280 -16.42 12.21 -3.14
N GLN A 281 -16.10 13.48 -2.84
CA GLN A 281 -15.22 14.33 -3.65
C GLN A 281 -14.17 14.97 -2.72
N PRO A 282 -13.19 14.18 -2.27
CA PRO A 282 -12.23 14.61 -1.26
C PRO A 282 -11.22 15.61 -1.81
N ASN A 283 -10.69 16.46 -0.93
CA ASN A 283 -9.60 17.40 -1.23
C ASN A 283 -8.22 16.94 -0.70
N LEU A 284 -8.18 15.83 0.04
CA LEU A 284 -6.97 15.14 0.45
C LEU A 284 -6.86 13.75 -0.19
N THR A 285 -5.62 13.34 -0.43
CA THR A 285 -5.27 11.97 -0.80
C THR A 285 -4.19 11.45 0.15
N ILE A 286 -4.29 10.19 0.54
CA ILE A 286 -3.31 9.54 1.42
C ILE A 286 -2.32 8.71 0.59
N VAL A 287 -1.02 8.89 0.84
CA VAL A 287 0.05 8.17 0.13
C VAL A 287 0.95 7.40 1.10
N LYS A 288 1.44 6.24 0.65
CA LYS A 288 2.36 5.38 1.42
C LYS A 288 3.80 5.82 1.19
N VAL A 289 4.48 6.26 2.24
CA VAL A 289 5.85 6.78 2.15
C VAL A 289 6.76 6.10 3.16
N CYS A 290 7.77 5.39 2.66
CA CYS A 290 8.86 4.86 3.45
C CYS A 290 9.89 5.97 3.74
N ALA A 291 10.31 6.15 4.99
CA ALA A 291 11.34 7.14 5.34
C ALA A 291 12.43 6.53 6.23
N GLY A 292 13.69 6.63 5.80
CA GLY A 292 14.85 6.13 6.55
C GLY A 292 15.03 4.61 6.52
N GLY A 293 13.96 3.86 6.32
CA GLY A 293 13.98 2.42 6.11
C GLY A 293 12.74 1.98 5.33
N VAL A 294 12.42 0.69 5.39
CA VAL A 294 11.26 0.12 4.70
C VAL A 294 10.49 -0.87 5.58
N SER A 295 10.82 -0.97 6.86
CA SER A 295 10.06 -1.79 7.81
C SER A 295 8.65 -1.21 8.00
N PRO A 296 7.71 -1.96 8.60
CA PRO A 296 6.40 -1.40 8.96
C PRO A 296 6.47 -0.13 9.81
N LEU A 297 7.56 0.07 10.58
CA LEU A 297 7.76 1.28 11.39
C LEU A 297 8.22 2.49 10.55
N ASP A 298 8.84 2.23 9.40
CA ASP A 298 9.31 3.26 8.47
C ASP A 298 8.23 3.67 7.45
N LEU A 299 7.12 2.95 7.41
CA LEU A 299 5.99 3.17 6.51
C LEU A 299 5.03 4.21 7.09
N ASN A 300 4.97 5.37 6.45
CA ASN A 300 4.13 6.49 6.85
C ASN A 300 2.96 6.63 5.88
N MET A 301 1.78 6.94 6.41
CA MET A 301 0.59 7.28 5.63
C MET A 301 0.45 8.80 5.62
N VAL A 302 0.82 9.46 4.53
CA VAL A 302 0.91 10.93 4.47
C VAL A 302 -0.29 11.50 3.71
N PHE A 303 -1.01 12.45 4.31
CA PHE A 303 -2.04 13.22 3.63
C PHE A 303 -1.42 14.35 2.80
N VAL A 304 -1.88 14.45 1.56
CA VAL A 304 -1.46 15.46 0.58
C VAL A 304 -2.69 16.13 0.02
N ALA A 305 -2.66 17.45 -0.13
CA ALA A 305 -3.71 18.18 -0.82
C ALA A 305 -3.75 17.79 -2.30
N ASN A 306 -4.88 17.28 -2.80
CA ASN A 306 -5.02 16.87 -4.21
C ASN A 306 -5.53 18.01 -5.12
N ARG A 307 -5.98 19.10 -4.49
CA ARG A 307 -6.31 20.40 -5.08
C ARG A 307 -6.00 21.50 -4.05
N ALA A 308 -6.04 22.75 -4.47
CA ALA A 308 -5.99 23.87 -3.53
C ALA A 308 -7.20 23.81 -2.56
N ILE A 309 -6.97 24.18 -1.31
CA ILE A 309 -7.98 24.18 -0.22
C ILE A 309 -8.05 25.59 0.35
N ASN A 310 -9.25 26.16 0.36
CA ASN A 310 -9.45 27.51 0.87
C ASN A 310 -9.41 27.54 2.39
N GLN A 311 -9.02 28.68 2.96
CA GLN A 311 -9.13 28.90 4.40
C GLN A 311 -10.58 28.69 4.86
N GLY A 312 -10.76 27.93 5.93
CA GLY A 312 -12.06 27.57 6.51
C GLY A 312 -12.76 26.39 5.85
N GLU A 313 -12.23 25.87 4.73
CA GLU A 313 -12.77 24.68 4.06
C GLU A 313 -12.44 23.41 4.85
N GLU A 314 -13.38 22.46 4.90
CA GLU A 314 -13.17 21.17 5.55
C GLU A 314 -12.23 20.29 4.72
N MET A 315 -11.23 19.72 5.39
CA MET A 315 -10.29 18.76 4.82
C MET A 315 -10.86 17.34 4.94
N THR A 316 -11.00 16.66 3.81
CA THR A 316 -11.65 15.35 3.71
C THR A 316 -10.89 14.40 2.80
N PHE A 317 -10.98 13.10 3.06
CA PHE A 317 -10.41 12.05 2.22
C PHE A 317 -11.43 10.93 1.94
N ASP A 318 -11.20 10.12 0.91
CA ASP A 318 -12.03 8.95 0.68
C ASP A 318 -11.66 7.82 1.66
N TYR A 319 -12.64 7.35 2.44
CA TYR A 319 -12.43 6.26 3.38
C TYR A 319 -12.41 4.88 2.69
N GLY A 320 -12.81 4.84 1.42
CA GLY A 320 -12.85 3.64 0.61
C GLY A 320 -14.18 2.88 0.70
N PRO A 321 -14.39 1.91 -0.20
CA PRO A 321 -15.68 1.26 -0.42
C PRO A 321 -16.15 0.40 0.75
N HIS A 322 -15.24 -0.01 1.64
CA HIS A 322 -15.54 -0.88 2.78
C HIS A 322 -16.06 -0.12 4.01
N TYR A 323 -16.09 1.23 3.98
CA TYR A 323 -16.54 2.04 5.12
C TYR A 323 -18.07 2.20 5.21
N LEU A 324 -18.86 1.73 4.23
CA LEU A 324 -20.29 2.04 4.14
C LEU A 324 -21.14 1.40 5.27
N MET A 325 -21.15 2.08 6.41
CA MET A 325 -22.02 1.89 7.56
C MET A 325 -23.22 2.84 7.45
N GLY A 326 -24.05 2.63 6.43
CA GLY A 326 -25.26 3.44 6.20
C GLY A 326 -25.08 4.55 5.16
N GLN A 327 -25.91 5.59 5.29
CA GLN A 327 -26.00 6.71 4.35
C GLN A 327 -24.83 7.68 4.56
N CYS A 328 -24.17 8.06 3.47
CA CYS A 328 -23.05 9.00 3.51
C CYS A 328 -23.57 10.42 3.82
N LEU A 329 -23.02 11.05 4.86
CA LEU A 329 -23.42 12.38 5.31
C LEU A 329 -22.53 13.52 4.78
N CYS A 330 -21.68 13.24 3.80
CA CYS A 330 -20.88 14.26 3.14
C CYS A 330 -21.76 15.21 2.33
N GLU A 331 -21.29 16.44 2.11
CA GLU A 331 -22.06 17.49 1.43
C GLU A 331 -22.50 17.06 0.01
N ILE A 332 -21.65 16.32 -0.71
CA ILE A 332 -21.96 15.81 -2.05
C ILE A 332 -23.17 14.88 -2.05
N CYS A 333 -23.28 13.99 -1.06
CA CYS A 333 -24.39 13.04 -0.97
C CYS A 333 -25.67 13.71 -0.48
N LYS A 334 -25.57 14.60 0.51
CA LYS A 334 -26.72 15.36 1.01
C LYS A 334 -27.36 16.21 -0.08
N ASN A 335 -26.55 16.94 -0.86
CA ASN A 335 -27.07 17.77 -1.93
C ASN A 335 -27.77 16.96 -3.03
N LYS A 336 -27.34 15.72 -3.29
CA LYS A 336 -28.04 14.83 -4.24
C LYS A 336 -29.42 14.42 -3.71
N GLU A 337 -29.50 14.06 -2.42
CA GLU A 337 -30.76 13.70 -1.78
C GLU A 337 -31.75 14.86 -1.75
N ASP A 338 -31.29 16.08 -1.47
CA ASP A 338 -32.13 17.27 -1.50
C ASP A 338 -32.68 17.56 -2.90
N VAL A 339 -31.87 17.35 -3.95
CA VAL A 339 -32.32 17.46 -5.35
C VAL A 339 -33.31 16.35 -5.71
N ASP A 340 -33.06 15.11 -5.31
CA ASP A 340 -33.95 13.98 -5.56
C ASP A 340 -35.30 14.15 -4.83
N MET A 341 -35.31 14.70 -3.61
CA MET A 341 -36.54 15.04 -2.89
C MET A 341 -37.29 16.22 -3.53
N ALA A 342 -36.58 17.30 -3.92
CA ALA A 342 -37.19 18.45 -4.58
C ALA A 342 -37.77 18.09 -5.95
N THR A 343 -37.16 17.16 -6.68
CA THR A 343 -37.73 16.65 -7.95
C THR A 343 -38.93 15.73 -7.72
N ALA A 344 -38.93 14.90 -6.67
CA ALA A 344 -40.09 14.07 -6.31
C ALA A 344 -41.31 14.90 -5.86
N GLU A 345 -41.10 16.00 -5.15
CA GLU A 345 -42.18 16.93 -4.77
C GLU A 345 -42.77 17.66 -5.98
N ASN A 346 -41.95 17.97 -7.00
CA ASN A 346 -42.42 18.57 -8.25
C ASN A 346 -43.15 17.58 -9.18
N ILE A 347 -42.91 16.27 -9.03
CA ILE A 347 -43.61 15.23 -9.81
C ILE A 347 -44.98 14.91 -9.20
N ASN A 348 -45.18 15.10 -7.89
CA ASN A 348 -46.49 14.92 -7.24
C ASN A 348 -47.52 16.04 -7.55
N GLY A 349 -47.17 16.99 -8.43
CA GLY A 349 -48.09 17.98 -9.03
C GLY A 349 -48.62 17.61 -10.42
N GLY A 350 -48.29 16.43 -10.98
CA GLY A 350 -48.70 16.06 -12.33
C GLY A 350 -48.80 14.55 -12.53
N SER A 351 -49.93 14.14 -13.12
CA SER A 351 -50.36 12.78 -13.43
C SER A 351 -49.29 11.77 -13.90
N GLU A 352 -49.52 10.53 -13.47
CA GLU A 352 -48.94 9.24 -13.91
C GLU A 352 -48.22 9.23 -15.27
N SER A 353 -46.98 8.74 -15.29
CA SER A 353 -46.53 7.76 -16.29
C SER A 353 -45.26 7.04 -15.83
N GLU A 354 -45.25 5.74 -16.11
CA GLU A 354 -44.16 4.80 -15.86
C GLU A 354 -42.87 5.21 -16.61
N ASN A 355 -41.71 5.14 -15.95
CA ASN A 355 -40.50 4.67 -16.61
C ASN A 355 -39.44 4.19 -15.62
N ILE A 356 -38.90 3.02 -15.94
CA ILE A 356 -37.91 2.23 -15.23
C ILE A 356 -36.50 2.76 -15.53
N CYS A 357 -35.61 2.83 -14.53
CA CYS A 357 -34.15 2.74 -14.73
C CYS A 357 -33.46 2.07 -13.51
N PRO A 358 -32.24 1.51 -13.71
CA PRO A 358 -31.92 0.18 -13.19
C PRO A 358 -30.99 0.13 -11.96
N ASN A 359 -31.13 -1.00 -11.25
CA ASN A 359 -30.15 -1.66 -10.37
C ASN A 359 -29.76 -0.95 -9.06
N THR A 360 -30.60 -1.14 -8.05
CA THR A 360 -30.18 -1.26 -6.64
C THR A 360 -30.18 -2.74 -6.23
N PRO A 361 -29.12 -3.28 -5.58
CA PRO A 361 -29.20 -4.61 -4.99
C PRO A 361 -30.05 -4.53 -3.72
N ASN A 362 -31.21 -5.18 -3.78
CA ASN A 362 -32.16 -5.35 -2.69
C ASN A 362 -31.52 -5.82 -1.38
N ARG A 363 -31.89 -5.12 -0.30
CA ARG A 363 -31.90 -5.66 1.07
C ARG A 363 -32.73 -6.95 1.09
N LEU A 364 -32.20 -8.03 1.67
CA LEU A 364 -33.01 -9.14 2.15
C LEU A 364 -32.96 -9.21 3.67
N GLY A 365 -34.06 -8.76 4.27
CA GLY A 365 -34.43 -9.08 5.64
C GLY A 365 -34.94 -10.52 5.77
N LYS A 366 -34.67 -11.07 6.96
CA LYS A 366 -35.25 -12.22 7.67
C LYS A 366 -36.33 -13.06 6.96
N ARG A 367 -36.10 -14.39 6.92
CA ARG A 367 -37.14 -15.42 6.68
C ARG A 367 -37.86 -15.82 7.98
N PRO A 368 -39.19 -16.00 7.95
CA PRO A 368 -39.90 -16.91 8.85
C PRO A 368 -39.93 -18.34 8.29
N SER A 369 -40.06 -19.28 9.22
CA SER A 369 -40.12 -20.73 9.08
C SER A 369 -41.42 -21.26 8.45
N GLY A 370 -41.32 -22.31 7.62
CA GLY A 370 -42.44 -23.22 7.36
C GLY A 370 -42.42 -23.91 5.98
N VAL A 371 -42.39 -25.24 6.01
CA VAL A 371 -42.96 -26.18 5.02
C VAL A 371 -42.05 -26.76 3.89
N LYS A 372 -41.68 -28.03 4.15
CA LYS A 372 -41.51 -29.26 3.33
C LYS A 372 -40.63 -29.29 2.06
N LYS A 373 -39.61 -30.17 2.11
CA LYS A 373 -38.80 -30.70 0.99
C LYS A 373 -39.58 -31.74 0.17
N PRO A 374 -39.33 -31.82 -1.16
CA PRO A 374 -39.47 -33.06 -1.91
C PRO A 374 -38.12 -33.70 -2.24
N GLN A 375 -38.12 -35.03 -2.31
CA GLN A 375 -36.98 -35.91 -2.60
C GLN A 375 -36.82 -36.21 -4.11
N ILE A 376 -35.56 -36.18 -4.56
CA ILE A 376 -34.79 -37.02 -5.53
C ILE A 376 -35.56 -37.90 -6.56
N PRO A 377 -35.00 -38.10 -7.77
CA PRO A 377 -34.38 -39.42 -8.01
C PRO A 377 -32.98 -39.39 -8.66
N LYS A 378 -32.15 -40.34 -8.22
CA LYS A 378 -30.85 -40.73 -8.80
C LYS A 378 -31.07 -41.54 -10.08
N LYS A 379 -30.18 -41.43 -11.06
CA LYS A 379 -29.91 -42.52 -12.03
C LYS A 379 -28.42 -42.64 -12.33
N SER A 380 -28.08 -43.86 -12.75
CA SER A 380 -26.87 -44.63 -12.46
C SER A 380 -26.02 -44.94 -13.70
N LYS A 381 -24.79 -45.39 -13.43
CA LYS A 381 -23.78 -45.98 -14.33
C LYS A 381 -24.27 -47.13 -15.24
N LYS A 382 -23.52 -47.34 -16.36
CA LYS A 382 -22.93 -48.59 -16.95
C LYS A 382 -22.84 -48.42 -18.48
N ASN A 383 -21.89 -48.94 -19.28
CA ASN A 383 -20.75 -49.89 -19.25
C ASN A 383 -19.87 -49.59 -20.50
N GLY A 384 -18.53 -49.74 -20.50
CA GLY A 384 -17.75 -50.96 -20.89
C GLY A 384 -16.94 -50.64 -22.17
N LEU A 385 -15.71 -51.09 -22.49
CA LEU A 385 -14.80 -52.18 -22.09
C LEU A 385 -13.36 -51.79 -22.56
N MET A 386 -12.28 -51.85 -21.74
CA MET A 386 -11.12 -52.81 -21.69
C MET A 386 -10.30 -53.02 -23.00
N THR A 387 -8.96 -53.14 -22.98
CA THR A 387 -8.03 -54.00 -22.18
C THR A 387 -6.77 -53.23 -21.70
N LEU A 388 -6.07 -53.47 -20.56
CA LEU A 388 -5.54 -54.62 -19.79
C LEU A 388 -4.15 -55.14 -20.23
N GLU A 389 -3.17 -54.84 -19.35
CA GLU A 389 -1.94 -55.60 -19.00
C GLU A 389 -0.80 -55.74 -20.02
N GLU A 390 0.40 -55.27 -19.64
CA GLU A 390 1.39 -56.13 -18.98
C GLU A 390 2.58 -55.34 -18.38
N LEU A 391 3.10 -55.87 -17.26
CA LEU A 391 4.48 -55.75 -16.72
C LEU A 391 4.84 -54.60 -15.73
N TRP A 392 4.28 -54.72 -14.53
CA TRP A 392 4.95 -55.04 -13.24
C TRP A 392 6.43 -54.67 -12.97
N ASP A 393 6.62 -53.98 -11.83
CA ASP A 393 7.74 -53.71 -10.88
C ASP A 393 9.22 -53.68 -11.27
N GLY A 394 9.93 -52.75 -10.60
CA GLY A 394 10.87 -53.21 -9.57
C GLY A 394 12.23 -52.54 -9.50
N GLN A 395 12.38 -51.63 -8.53
CA GLN A 395 13.53 -51.43 -7.61
C GLN A 395 14.98 -51.28 -8.15
N LEU A 396 15.56 -50.13 -7.78
CA LEU A 396 17.01 -49.82 -7.64
C LEU A 396 17.76 -50.89 -6.79
N PRO A 397 19.10 -51.11 -6.94
CA PRO A 397 20.08 -50.20 -6.31
C PRO A 397 21.56 -50.17 -6.82
N PHE A 398 22.31 -49.20 -6.27
CA PHE A 398 23.79 -49.07 -6.08
C PHE A 398 24.78 -48.70 -7.23
N SER A 399 25.62 -47.71 -6.87
CA SER A 399 26.85 -47.11 -7.49
C SER A 399 28.10 -48.03 -7.32
N PRO A 400 29.36 -47.74 -7.75
CA PRO A 400 29.98 -46.59 -8.45
C PRO A 400 30.93 -46.94 -9.64
N ALA A 401 31.32 -45.96 -10.48
CA ALA A 401 32.72 -45.74 -10.93
C ALA A 401 32.85 -44.72 -12.08
N ASN A 402 33.91 -43.92 -11.95
CA ASN A 402 34.55 -42.97 -12.88
C ASN A 402 34.41 -43.23 -14.39
N THR A 403 34.14 -42.18 -15.17
CA THR A 403 35.14 -41.53 -16.06
C THR A 403 34.57 -40.31 -16.80
N SER A 404 35.32 -39.21 -16.73
CA SER A 404 35.48 -38.08 -17.67
C SER A 404 34.29 -37.41 -18.42
N SER A 405 34.25 -36.10 -18.18
CA SER A 405 34.22 -34.99 -19.17
C SER A 405 32.90 -34.42 -19.74
N ILE A 406 32.65 -33.17 -19.31
CA ILE A 406 32.44 -31.96 -20.13
C ILE A 406 31.01 -31.60 -20.64
N LEU A 407 30.56 -30.45 -20.10
CA LEU A 407 29.74 -29.34 -20.66
C LEU A 407 28.27 -29.51 -21.11
N SER A 408 27.43 -28.78 -20.36
CA SER A 408 26.37 -27.82 -20.78
C SER A 408 25.13 -28.26 -21.57
N SER A 409 23.97 -27.97 -20.96
CA SER A 409 22.64 -27.85 -21.57
C SER A 409 22.55 -26.77 -22.67
N PRO A 410 21.47 -26.77 -23.47
CA PRO A 410 20.47 -25.71 -23.27
C PRO A 410 19.00 -26.13 -23.46
N VAL A 411 18.14 -25.30 -22.86
CA VAL A 411 16.67 -25.31 -22.89
C VAL A 411 16.19 -24.43 -24.06
N PHE A 412 15.26 -24.97 -24.87
CA PHE A 412 14.56 -24.25 -25.95
C PHE A 412 13.46 -23.32 -25.41
N THR A 413 13.31 -22.15 -26.01
CA THR A 413 12.08 -21.34 -25.97
C THR A 413 11.56 -21.16 -27.41
N ASN A 414 10.27 -21.41 -27.60
CA ASN A 414 9.56 -21.28 -28.88
C ASN A 414 9.37 -19.82 -29.26
N THR A 415 9.59 -19.47 -30.54
CA THR A 415 9.13 -18.22 -31.15
C THR A 415 8.39 -18.54 -32.45
N LEU A 416 7.14 -18.07 -32.57
CA LEU A 416 6.35 -18.10 -33.80
C LEU A 416 6.96 -17.16 -34.85
N ILE A 417 7.06 -17.62 -36.11
CA ILE A 417 7.46 -16.81 -37.27
C ILE A 417 6.23 -16.58 -38.16
N PHE A 418 5.92 -15.32 -38.47
CA PHE A 418 5.01 -14.94 -39.55
C PHE A 418 5.78 -14.90 -40.88
N VAL A 419 5.24 -15.57 -41.90
CA VAL A 419 5.77 -15.56 -43.27
C VAL A 419 4.91 -14.61 -44.11
N ILE A 420 5.50 -13.56 -44.65
CA ILE A 420 4.90 -12.74 -45.71
C ILE A 420 5.52 -13.18 -47.04
N SER A 421 4.68 -13.56 -47.99
CA SER A 421 5.07 -14.02 -49.33
C SER A 421 4.89 -12.89 -50.34
N THR A 422 5.87 -12.67 -51.22
CA THR A 422 5.72 -11.85 -52.43
C THR A 422 6.20 -12.63 -53.66
N PRO A 423 5.58 -12.46 -54.84
CA PRO A 423 5.77 -13.37 -55.99
C PRO A 423 6.88 -12.91 -56.96
N GLN A 424 7.63 -13.90 -57.48
CA GLN A 424 8.22 -14.08 -58.84
C GLN A 424 9.06 -12.92 -59.46
N HIS A 425 10.21 -13.07 -60.13
CA HIS A 425 10.89 -14.19 -60.84
C HIS A 425 12.37 -13.78 -61.17
N PRO A 426 13.19 -14.55 -61.93
CA PRO A 426 14.44 -15.16 -61.48
C PRO A 426 15.74 -14.42 -61.87
N ASP A 427 16.84 -14.94 -61.33
CA ASP A 427 18.25 -14.81 -61.73
C ASP A 427 19.17 -13.98 -60.82
N SER A 428 19.93 -14.74 -60.02
CA SER A 428 21.26 -14.46 -59.45
C SER A 428 21.40 -13.39 -58.35
N GLY A 429 21.85 -13.83 -57.16
CA GLY A 429 22.51 -12.95 -56.18
C GLY A 429 22.09 -13.11 -54.72
N ILE A 430 22.72 -14.06 -54.04
CA ILE A 430 22.98 -14.19 -52.59
C ILE A 430 22.38 -13.11 -51.66
N SER A 431 21.44 -13.53 -50.81
CA SER A 431 20.83 -12.75 -49.70
C SER A 431 21.80 -12.53 -48.52
N ILE A 432 22.26 -11.29 -48.29
CA ILE A 432 22.94 -10.86 -47.05
C ILE A 432 22.35 -9.53 -46.55
N ILE A 433 21.04 -9.45 -46.27
CA ILE A 433 20.47 -8.29 -45.56
C ILE A 433 19.26 -8.76 -44.72
N ALA A 434 19.50 -9.33 -43.54
CA ALA A 434 18.45 -9.50 -42.52
C ALA A 434 18.98 -9.66 -41.08
N ILE A 435 20.26 -10.04 -40.90
CA ILE A 435 20.84 -10.27 -39.58
C ILE A 435 21.46 -8.99 -38.97
N GLY A 436 21.68 -7.95 -39.78
CA GLY A 436 22.26 -6.67 -39.34
C GLY A 436 21.31 -5.81 -38.50
N LEU A 437 20.01 -5.76 -38.83
CA LEU A 437 19.05 -4.85 -38.19
C LEU A 437 18.58 -5.32 -36.82
N LEU A 438 18.45 -6.63 -36.60
CA LEU A 438 18.04 -7.18 -35.29
C LEU A 438 19.15 -7.02 -34.24
N ASN A 439 20.41 -7.19 -34.65
CA ASN A 439 21.56 -6.94 -33.77
C ASN A 439 21.74 -5.45 -33.48
N PHE A 440 21.47 -4.57 -34.46
CA PHE A 440 21.49 -3.12 -34.22
C PHE A 440 20.35 -2.70 -33.28
N TYR A 441 19.16 -3.27 -33.40
CA TYR A 441 18.03 -2.97 -32.51
C TYR A 441 18.27 -3.47 -31.08
N ILE A 442 18.85 -4.65 -30.89
CA ILE A 442 19.20 -5.18 -29.57
C ILE A 442 20.35 -4.38 -28.96
N LEU A 443 21.38 -4.04 -29.74
CA LEU A 443 22.49 -3.21 -29.29
C LEU A 443 22.03 -1.79 -28.96
N PHE A 444 21.14 -1.20 -29.77
CA PHE A 444 20.52 0.10 -29.55
C PHE A 444 19.60 0.11 -28.32
N CYS A 445 18.77 -0.92 -28.12
CA CYS A 445 17.94 -1.08 -26.91
C CYS A 445 18.80 -1.30 -25.65
N THR A 446 19.94 -1.97 -25.79
CA THR A 446 20.88 -2.20 -24.67
C THR A 446 21.70 -0.95 -24.36
N LEU A 447 22.09 -0.19 -25.39
CA LEU A 447 22.70 1.14 -25.28
C LEU A 447 21.72 2.13 -24.66
N LEU A 448 20.46 2.19 -25.10
CA LEU A 448 19.41 3.04 -24.50
C LEU A 448 19.11 2.66 -23.04
N ARG A 449 19.09 1.37 -22.69
CA ARG A 449 18.99 0.91 -21.28
C ARG A 449 20.20 1.26 -20.43
N ASN A 450 21.39 1.41 -21.03
CA ASN A 450 22.60 1.83 -20.32
C ASN A 450 22.76 3.36 -20.30
N LEU A 451 22.31 4.09 -21.33
CA LEU A 451 22.26 5.55 -21.39
C LEU A 451 21.22 6.13 -20.41
N SER A 452 20.05 5.49 -20.26
CA SER A 452 19.08 5.83 -19.21
C SER A 452 19.59 5.59 -17.77
N ARG A 453 20.73 4.92 -17.60
CA ARG A 453 21.44 4.81 -16.30
C ARG A 453 22.53 5.86 -16.09
N VAL A 454 22.92 6.59 -17.14
CA VAL A 454 24.08 7.49 -17.14
C VAL A 454 23.70 8.94 -17.47
N LEU A 455 22.51 9.20 -18.02
CA LEU A 455 22.06 10.56 -18.29
C LEU A 455 21.69 11.31 -17.00
N PRO A 456 22.20 12.53 -16.79
CA PRO A 456 21.78 13.39 -15.70
C PRO A 456 20.30 13.78 -15.90
N CYS A 457 19.55 13.66 -14.81
CA CYS A 457 18.12 14.03 -14.72
C CYS A 457 17.97 15.56 -14.71
N PRO A 458 16.97 16.14 -15.39
CA PRO A 458 16.83 17.58 -15.51
C PRO A 458 16.23 18.17 -14.22
N TYR A 459 17.06 18.35 -13.21
CA TYR A 459 16.75 19.20 -12.05
C TYR A 459 17.73 20.36 -11.87
N SER A 460 18.61 20.61 -12.84
CA SER A 460 19.40 21.84 -12.89
C SER A 460 18.66 22.91 -13.70
N ARG A 461 17.94 23.81 -13.02
CA ARG A 461 17.52 25.07 -13.65
C ARG A 461 18.74 25.95 -13.87
N THR A 462 19.10 26.14 -15.13
CA THR A 462 19.79 27.35 -15.62
C THR A 462 19.02 27.81 -16.83
N SER A 463 18.31 28.92 -16.66
CA SER A 463 17.67 29.69 -17.73
C SER A 463 18.69 30.10 -18.77
N LEU A 464 18.46 29.73 -20.02
CA LEU A 464 18.95 30.43 -21.22
C LEU A 464 18.17 29.86 -22.42
N PHE A 465 17.10 30.56 -22.82
CA PHE A 465 16.62 30.52 -24.21
C PHE A 465 17.63 31.29 -25.08
N PRO A 466 17.82 30.89 -26.36
CA PRO A 466 16.89 31.35 -27.39
C PRO A 466 16.44 30.27 -28.39
N ASP A 467 15.22 30.50 -28.89
CA ASP A 467 14.60 30.12 -30.17
C ASP A 467 15.23 29.01 -31.02
N THR A 468 14.43 27.98 -31.34
CA THR A 468 14.35 27.44 -32.72
C THR A 468 13.12 26.55 -32.92
N GLN A 469 12.21 27.11 -33.72
CA GLN A 469 11.30 26.53 -34.72
C GLN A 469 10.84 25.06 -34.64
N SER A 470 9.53 24.94 -34.82
CA SER A 470 8.69 23.78 -35.11
C SER A 470 9.34 22.66 -35.95
N LEU A 471 9.19 21.42 -35.50
CA LEU A 471 9.20 20.24 -36.37
C LEU A 471 8.07 19.29 -35.99
N THR A 472 6.99 19.42 -36.74
CA THR A 472 5.87 18.50 -36.84
C THR A 472 6.35 17.22 -37.52
N TYR A 473 6.25 16.06 -36.87
CA TYR A 473 6.39 14.77 -37.56
C TYR A 473 5.02 14.12 -37.69
N HIS A 474 4.54 14.09 -38.93
CA HIS A 474 3.47 13.22 -39.38
C HIS A 474 3.96 11.77 -39.38
N ILE A 475 3.26 10.91 -38.66
CA ILE A 475 3.38 9.46 -38.82
C ILE A 475 2.44 9.08 -39.95
N ILE A 476 3.00 8.68 -41.11
CA ILE A 476 2.31 7.93 -42.14
C ILE A 476 3.15 6.69 -42.44
N LEU A 477 2.47 5.55 -42.32
CA LEU A 477 2.82 4.14 -42.55
C LEU A 477 3.57 3.42 -41.42
#